data_AF-A0A964UTB2-F1
#
_entry.id   AF-A0A964UTB2-F1
#
_cell.length_a   1.000
_cell.length_b   1.000
_cell.length_c   1.000
_cell.angle_alpha   90.00
_cell.angle_beta   90.00
_cell.angle_gamma   90.00
#
_symmetry.space_group_name_H-M   'P 1'
#
loop_
_entity.id
_entity.type
_entity.pdbx_description
1 polymer ?
#
loop_
_entity_poly.entity_id
_entity_poly.type
_entity_poly.pdbx_seq_one_letter_code
_entity_poly.pdbx_strand_id
1 'polypeptide(L)'
;MTTSAPPDWPHCGDGAGPGSDLVGCTGRKVEPYTNCLAHLSAGDRAAYLSGLEPGFSVDHRGTLLSAELLDGILAQLKDPDTNQARLGEARFDRARFTDNVRFIDVHIDGNATFTGATFHDDASFVNIQVEGDALFNGSTVRHATFNRAEISGDLRFDGAPVEWADFQSVKIGGALELCDTHFTFGVNFNDVHIGGNANLEALSAQWVSFTDTVFDRTSHLGPLLCTSHFSLLKTEFKHAVIIEAATPSLTCQGVHWSATAALRLRYAAVDMSDAFLEYPVSVAFNSRPFYLYGIGDDLEEPEMGSDSVRMLSLRGVDAAHLTLTDIDLTECLFAGTIHLDQLRLEGAYPMLPVPSGLRWHGWLPIHWTSRRTLAEEHHWRAGRSTASDGWAAAPVNSEVLKPIALAPVYRQLRKAFEDAKHEPGAADFYYGEMEMRRHADDIPGAERALLTAYWLLSGYGLRAARAIGWLIAAMLTTITLMMGFGLPNEAPRQEIVREKVDGEWTTIIDKPDPKNPTGDRFNKERFEEALNVTLNSVVFRSSGEDLTKAGGYIEMASRFLEPVLLGFAALAIRGRVKRGS
;
A
#
# COMPACT_ATOMS: atom_id res chain seq x y z
N MET A 1 19.61 34.92 -36.52
CA MET A 1 20.84 35.49 -35.93
C MET A 1 20.49 35.87 -34.50
N THR A 2 20.73 34.98 -33.55
CA THR A 2 20.55 35.29 -32.12
C THR A 2 21.68 36.23 -31.73
N THR A 3 21.39 37.52 -31.62
CA THR A 3 22.32 38.49 -31.02
C THR A 3 22.46 38.10 -29.56
N SER A 4 23.53 37.40 -29.19
CA SER A 4 23.79 37.13 -27.77
C SER A 4 23.96 38.49 -27.07
N ALA A 5 23.38 38.65 -25.88
CA ALA A 5 23.66 39.83 -25.08
C ALA A 5 25.06 39.65 -24.45
N PRO A 6 25.89 40.70 -24.37
CA PRO A 6 27.18 40.60 -23.71
C PRO A 6 27.00 40.22 -22.23
N PRO A 7 27.92 39.43 -21.66
CA PRO A 7 27.87 39.09 -20.24
C PRO A 7 28.13 40.33 -19.37
N ASP A 8 27.72 40.24 -18.10
CA ASP A 8 27.88 41.27 -17.06
C ASP A 8 29.30 41.34 -16.46
N TRP A 9 30.24 40.54 -16.99
CA TRP A 9 31.63 40.51 -16.57
C TRP A 9 32.59 40.89 -17.71
N PRO A 10 33.84 41.29 -17.41
CA PRO A 10 34.86 41.55 -18.43
C PRO A 10 35.15 40.28 -19.26
N HIS A 11 34.66 40.21 -20.50
CA HIS A 11 34.79 39.03 -21.35
C HIS A 11 35.82 39.19 -22.48
N CYS A 12 36.35 38.08 -22.96
CA CYS A 12 37.41 38.02 -23.97
C CYS A 12 37.06 38.77 -25.26
N GLY A 13 35.84 38.60 -25.78
CA GLY A 13 35.37 39.24 -27.02
C GLY A 13 36.08 38.77 -28.30
N ASP A 14 36.93 37.74 -28.21
CA ASP A 14 37.61 37.17 -29.36
C ASP A 14 36.60 36.58 -30.36
N GLY A 15 36.80 36.83 -31.66
CA GLY A 15 35.87 36.43 -32.72
C GLY A 15 34.65 37.36 -32.92
N ALA A 16 34.55 38.49 -32.19
CA ALA A 16 33.51 39.50 -32.40
C ALA A 16 33.73 40.25 -33.73
N GLY A 17 32.69 40.36 -34.57
CA GLY A 17 32.80 41.11 -35.83
C GLY A 17 31.48 41.25 -36.62
N PRO A 18 31.39 42.23 -37.54
CA PRO A 18 30.24 42.40 -38.42
C PRO A 18 30.15 41.25 -39.44
N GLY A 19 29.35 40.23 -39.12
CA GLY A 19 29.19 39.00 -39.91
C GLY A 19 29.27 37.69 -39.10
N SER A 20 29.75 37.77 -37.84
CA SER A 20 29.76 36.70 -36.84
C SER A 20 28.93 37.12 -35.61
N ASP A 21 29.05 36.42 -34.47
CA ASP A 21 28.46 36.89 -33.22
C ASP A 21 29.04 38.27 -32.83
N LEU A 22 28.18 39.25 -32.56
CA LEU A 22 28.57 40.62 -32.19
C LEU A 22 29.27 40.69 -30.83
N VAL A 23 29.10 39.67 -29.98
CA VAL A 23 29.71 39.59 -28.64
C VAL A 23 31.06 38.89 -28.65
N GLY A 24 31.27 37.93 -29.55
CA GLY A 24 32.44 37.05 -29.53
C GLY A 24 32.49 36.14 -28.30
N CYS A 25 33.68 35.65 -27.96
CA CYS A 25 33.89 34.75 -26.83
C CYS A 25 33.50 35.39 -25.49
N THR A 26 32.55 34.76 -24.78
CA THR A 26 32.02 35.20 -23.49
C THR A 26 32.91 34.88 -22.28
N GLY A 27 34.06 34.22 -22.51
CA GLY A 27 34.97 33.79 -21.45
C GLY A 27 35.54 34.96 -20.65
N ARG A 28 35.54 34.82 -19.33
CA ARG A 28 36.11 35.81 -18.40
C ARG A 28 37.60 36.04 -18.70
N LYS A 29 37.99 37.31 -18.79
CA LYS A 29 39.41 37.69 -18.90
C LYS A 29 40.17 37.30 -17.64
N VAL A 30 41.35 36.74 -17.80
CA VAL A 30 42.28 36.38 -16.72
C VAL A 30 43.35 37.45 -16.60
N GLU A 31 43.35 38.20 -15.48
CA GLU A 31 44.33 39.26 -15.26
C GLU A 31 45.75 38.70 -15.14
N PRO A 32 46.78 39.40 -15.66
CA PRO A 32 46.75 40.72 -16.30
C PRO A 32 46.43 40.70 -17.81
N TYR A 33 46.01 39.57 -18.38
CA TYR A 33 45.79 39.41 -19.81
C TYR A 33 44.43 39.94 -20.28
N THR A 34 44.33 40.27 -21.57
CA THR A 34 43.08 40.77 -22.19
C THR A 34 42.15 39.67 -22.68
N ASN A 35 42.62 38.42 -22.69
CA ASN A 35 41.91 37.26 -23.22
C ASN A 35 41.47 36.32 -22.08
N CYS A 36 40.53 35.42 -22.37
CA CYS A 36 40.20 34.32 -21.47
C CYS A 36 41.28 33.23 -21.53
N LEU A 37 41.27 32.33 -20.54
CA LEU A 37 42.26 31.25 -20.42
C LEU A 37 42.36 30.38 -21.69
N ALA A 38 41.24 30.17 -22.37
CA ALA A 38 41.17 29.38 -23.61
C ALA A 38 41.88 30.05 -24.80
N HIS A 39 41.95 31.39 -24.82
CA HIS A 39 42.51 32.19 -25.92
C HIS A 39 43.86 32.83 -25.57
N LEU A 40 44.48 32.40 -24.46
CA LEU A 40 45.87 32.76 -24.18
C LEU A 40 46.82 31.96 -25.06
N SER A 41 47.96 32.57 -25.39
CA SER A 41 49.07 31.84 -25.99
C SER A 41 49.57 30.75 -25.02
N ALA A 42 50.21 29.70 -25.53
CA ALA A 42 50.72 28.62 -24.68
C ALA A 42 51.70 29.14 -23.60
N GLY A 43 52.51 30.15 -23.92
CA GLY A 43 53.44 30.77 -22.97
C GLY A 43 52.73 31.58 -21.89
N ASP A 44 51.77 32.43 -22.27
CA ASP A 44 50.99 33.24 -21.33
C ASP A 44 50.12 32.38 -20.41
N ARG A 45 49.55 31.31 -20.96
CA ARG A 45 48.79 30.33 -20.20
C ARG A 45 49.65 29.61 -19.16
N ALA A 46 50.87 29.18 -19.53
CA ALA A 46 51.78 28.54 -18.58
C ALA A 46 52.20 29.51 -17.46
N ALA A 47 52.45 30.79 -17.81
CA ALA A 47 52.77 31.83 -16.84
C ALA A 47 51.60 32.08 -15.87
N TYR A 48 50.37 32.20 -16.38
CA TYR A 48 49.16 32.33 -15.56
C TYR A 48 49.01 31.15 -14.59
N LEU A 49 49.10 29.91 -15.08
CA LEU A 49 48.94 28.71 -14.25
C LEU A 49 50.02 28.62 -13.17
N SER A 50 51.27 28.97 -13.47
CA SER A 50 52.37 28.95 -12.48
C SER A 50 52.22 29.99 -11.35
N GLY A 51 51.35 30.99 -11.53
CA GLY A 51 51.06 31.99 -10.51
C GLY A 51 49.92 31.61 -9.56
N LEU A 52 49.30 30.45 -9.75
CA LEU A 52 48.23 29.95 -8.89
C LEU A 52 48.82 29.29 -7.65
N GLU A 53 48.31 29.66 -6.47
CA GLU A 53 48.69 29.07 -5.17
C GLU A 53 47.47 28.39 -4.54
N PRO A 54 47.64 27.34 -3.71
CA PRO A 54 46.53 26.69 -3.00
C PRO A 54 45.67 27.69 -2.22
N GLY A 55 44.35 27.60 -2.38
CA GLY A 55 43.37 28.53 -1.81
C GLY A 55 43.06 29.74 -2.69
N PHE A 56 43.66 29.85 -3.88
CA PHE A 56 43.32 30.91 -4.84
C PHE A 56 41.88 30.76 -5.37
N SER A 57 41.14 31.86 -5.46
CA SER A 57 39.80 31.89 -6.05
C SER A 57 39.85 31.92 -7.57
N VAL A 58 39.27 30.92 -8.22
CA VAL A 58 39.25 30.81 -9.69
C VAL A 58 37.95 31.38 -10.27
N ASP A 59 38.07 32.20 -11.30
CA ASP A 59 36.93 32.77 -12.03
C ASP A 59 37.11 32.57 -13.54
N HIS A 60 36.49 31.51 -14.05
CA HIS A 60 36.52 31.10 -15.46
C HIS A 60 35.12 31.08 -16.08
N ARG A 61 34.23 31.94 -15.59
CA ARG A 61 32.87 32.09 -16.13
C ARG A 61 32.88 32.32 -17.64
N GLY A 62 31.94 31.69 -18.35
CA GLY A 62 31.79 31.82 -19.80
C GLY A 62 32.90 31.20 -20.65
N THR A 63 33.91 30.58 -20.04
CA THR A 63 35.14 30.12 -20.72
C THR A 63 34.96 28.70 -21.25
N LEU A 64 35.60 28.41 -22.39
CA LEU A 64 35.72 27.06 -22.93
C LEU A 64 36.89 26.35 -22.25
N LEU A 65 36.62 25.28 -21.51
CA LEU A 65 37.62 24.54 -20.74
C LEU A 65 37.73 23.10 -21.25
N SER A 66 38.92 22.72 -21.71
CA SER A 66 39.26 21.33 -21.98
C SER A 66 39.70 20.62 -20.70
N ALA A 67 39.72 19.28 -20.72
CA ALA A 67 40.25 18.50 -19.60
C ALA A 67 41.70 18.91 -19.25
N GLU A 68 42.54 19.15 -20.27
CA GLU A 68 43.93 19.59 -20.07
C GLU A 68 44.02 20.95 -19.33
N LEU A 69 43.16 21.90 -19.67
CA LEU A 69 43.12 23.20 -19.00
C LEU A 69 42.67 23.08 -17.55
N LEU A 70 41.62 22.29 -17.30
CA LEU A 70 41.10 22.07 -15.96
C LEU A 70 42.12 21.32 -15.08
N ASP A 71 42.70 20.23 -15.59
CA ASP A 71 43.75 19.46 -14.92
C ASP A 71 44.97 20.36 -14.63
N GLY A 72 45.32 21.25 -15.56
CA GLY A 72 46.37 22.23 -15.39
C GLY A 72 46.11 23.21 -14.24
N ILE A 73 44.88 23.71 -14.10
CA ILE A 73 44.47 24.57 -12.97
C ILE A 73 44.56 23.79 -11.65
N LEU A 74 43.90 22.63 -11.59
CA LEU A 74 43.81 21.85 -10.35
C LEU A 74 45.18 21.33 -9.89
N ALA A 75 46.09 21.00 -10.81
CA ALA A 75 47.44 20.56 -10.48
C ALA A 75 48.28 21.64 -9.79
N GLN A 76 48.11 22.92 -10.15
CA GLN A 76 48.84 24.04 -9.53
C GLN A 76 48.25 24.41 -8.17
N LEU A 77 46.97 24.18 -7.97
CA LEU A 77 46.26 24.45 -6.72
C LEU A 77 46.38 23.32 -5.69
N LYS A 78 47.21 22.30 -5.95
CA LYS A 78 47.44 21.20 -5.00
C LYS A 78 48.21 21.67 -3.78
N ASP A 79 47.61 21.49 -2.61
CA ASP A 79 48.26 21.69 -1.33
C ASP A 79 49.33 20.58 -1.13
N PRO A 80 50.60 20.94 -0.84
CA PRO A 80 51.68 19.97 -0.67
C PRO A 80 51.50 19.03 0.53
N ASP A 81 50.75 19.44 1.57
CA ASP A 81 50.58 18.65 2.79
C ASP A 81 49.47 17.59 2.64
N THR A 82 48.37 17.95 1.99
CA THR A 82 47.20 17.05 1.81
C THR A 82 47.21 16.34 0.46
N ASN A 83 47.97 16.85 -0.52
CA ASN A 83 47.95 16.44 -1.93
C ASN A 83 46.56 16.60 -2.60
N GLN A 84 45.70 17.43 -2.01
CA GLN A 84 44.37 17.77 -2.52
C GLN A 84 44.40 19.16 -3.18
N ALA A 85 43.61 19.36 -4.24
CA ALA A 85 43.49 20.69 -4.83
C ALA A 85 42.65 21.57 -3.91
N ARG A 86 43.18 22.73 -3.49
CA ARG A 86 42.49 23.67 -2.63
C ARG A 86 42.19 24.96 -3.39
N LEU A 87 40.92 25.34 -3.45
CA LEU A 87 40.45 26.56 -4.10
C LEU A 87 39.75 27.46 -3.08
N GLY A 88 39.82 28.77 -3.30
CA GLY A 88 39.01 29.73 -2.54
C GLY A 88 37.55 29.65 -2.97
N GLU A 89 37.13 30.56 -3.84
CA GLU A 89 35.86 30.44 -4.59
C GLU A 89 36.11 29.82 -5.97
N ALA A 90 35.18 29.00 -6.45
CA ALA A 90 35.27 28.35 -7.75
C ALA A 90 34.09 28.77 -8.65
N ARG A 91 34.34 29.67 -9.60
CA ARG A 91 33.30 30.25 -10.47
C ARG A 91 33.45 29.81 -11.92
N PHE A 92 32.52 28.96 -12.35
CA PHE A 92 32.42 28.37 -13.68
C PHE A 92 31.04 28.61 -14.33
N ASP A 93 30.30 29.64 -13.88
CA ASP A 93 29.00 30.01 -14.47
C ASP A 93 29.11 30.22 -15.99
N ARG A 94 28.22 29.58 -16.75
CA ARG A 94 28.19 29.58 -18.22
C ARG A 94 29.48 29.07 -18.88
N ALA A 95 30.36 28.39 -18.15
CA ALA A 95 31.52 27.72 -18.74
C ALA A 95 31.08 26.53 -19.60
N ARG A 96 31.90 26.17 -20.58
CA ARG A 96 31.66 25.01 -21.45
C ARG A 96 32.82 24.05 -21.32
N PHE A 97 32.54 22.85 -20.85
CA PHE A 97 33.53 21.79 -20.70
C PHE A 97 33.44 20.85 -21.89
N THR A 98 34.51 20.75 -22.68
CA THR A 98 34.53 19.98 -23.94
C THR A 98 34.77 18.49 -23.74
N ASP A 99 35.32 18.11 -22.59
CA ASP A 99 35.76 16.78 -22.24
C ASP A 99 35.30 16.44 -20.81
N ASN A 100 35.63 15.23 -20.34
CA ASN A 100 35.37 14.79 -18.98
C ASN A 100 35.91 15.78 -17.93
N VAL A 101 35.04 16.17 -17.00
CA VAL A 101 35.35 17.06 -15.89
C VAL A 101 35.64 16.26 -14.65
N ARG A 102 36.77 16.53 -13.99
CA ARG A 102 37.22 15.79 -12.80
C ARG A 102 37.62 16.74 -11.68
N PHE A 103 36.70 16.96 -10.74
CA PHE A 103 36.94 17.56 -9.43
C PHE A 103 37.02 16.45 -8.39
N ILE A 104 38.12 15.70 -8.39
CA ILE A 104 38.35 14.57 -7.49
C ILE A 104 39.29 15.01 -6.36
N ASP A 105 38.90 14.76 -5.12
CA ASP A 105 39.66 15.14 -3.92
C ASP A 105 40.00 16.65 -3.91
N VAL A 106 38.97 17.47 -4.15
CA VAL A 106 39.06 18.93 -4.24
C VAL A 106 38.38 19.56 -3.03
N HIS A 107 39.06 20.51 -2.38
CA HIS A 107 38.53 21.33 -1.30
C HIS A 107 38.29 22.76 -1.77
N ILE A 108 37.10 23.30 -1.55
CA ILE A 108 36.68 24.65 -1.93
C ILE A 108 36.27 25.37 -0.64
N ASP A 109 37.07 26.37 -0.23
CA ASP A 109 36.86 27.14 1.00
C ASP A 109 35.60 28.04 0.93
N GLY A 110 35.09 28.31 -0.27
CA GLY A 110 33.90 29.12 -0.52
C GLY A 110 32.85 28.41 -1.38
N ASN A 111 32.16 29.17 -2.23
CA ASN A 111 31.13 28.64 -3.11
C ASN A 111 31.71 28.02 -4.39
N ALA A 112 31.05 26.98 -4.89
CA ALA A 112 31.33 26.35 -6.18
C ALA A 112 30.14 26.57 -7.13
N THR A 113 30.30 27.44 -8.13
CA THR A 113 29.21 27.85 -9.01
C THR A 113 29.43 27.40 -10.46
N PHE A 114 28.45 26.68 -10.98
CA PHE A 114 28.39 26.11 -12.34
C PHE A 114 27.06 26.51 -13.00
N THR A 115 26.48 27.65 -12.64
CA THR A 115 25.16 28.08 -13.11
C THR A 115 25.17 28.26 -14.62
N GLY A 116 24.29 27.56 -15.34
CA GLY A 116 24.21 27.57 -16.80
C GLY A 116 25.45 27.00 -17.50
N ALA A 117 26.32 26.26 -16.79
CA ALA A 117 27.46 25.58 -17.40
C ALA A 117 27.00 24.41 -18.27
N THR A 118 27.77 24.08 -19.30
CA THR A 118 27.50 22.94 -20.18
C THR A 118 28.64 21.93 -20.07
N PHE A 119 28.30 20.71 -19.68
CA PHE A 119 29.22 19.57 -19.62
C PHE A 119 28.91 18.66 -20.80
N HIS A 120 29.81 18.62 -21.78
CA HIS A 120 29.61 17.80 -22.98
C HIS A 120 29.78 16.30 -22.73
N ASP A 121 30.55 15.94 -21.70
CA ASP A 121 30.83 14.58 -21.27
C ASP A 121 30.59 14.44 -19.75
N ASP A 122 31.05 13.34 -19.14
CA ASP A 122 30.83 13.05 -17.73
C ASP A 122 31.49 14.09 -16.79
N ALA A 123 30.79 14.43 -15.71
CA ALA A 123 31.25 15.35 -14.67
C ALA A 123 31.37 14.64 -13.31
N SER A 124 32.60 14.48 -12.84
CA SER A 124 32.93 13.78 -11.60
C SER A 124 33.37 14.76 -10.51
N PHE A 125 32.66 14.73 -9.39
CA PHE A 125 32.86 15.52 -8.18
C PHE A 125 33.10 14.63 -6.96
N VAL A 126 33.87 13.56 -7.14
CA VAL A 126 34.09 12.53 -6.11
C VAL A 126 34.96 13.07 -4.98
N ASN A 127 34.53 12.87 -3.74
CA ASN A 127 35.17 13.40 -2.52
C ASN A 127 35.39 14.93 -2.56
N ILE A 128 34.56 15.68 -3.30
CA ILE A 128 34.64 17.14 -3.25
C ILE A 128 34.15 17.64 -1.89
N GLN A 129 34.84 18.64 -1.34
CA GLN A 129 34.44 19.36 -0.14
C GLN A 129 34.18 20.82 -0.49
N VAL A 130 32.98 21.30 -0.20
CA VAL A 130 32.56 22.68 -0.45
C VAL A 130 32.07 23.27 0.85
N GLU A 131 32.79 24.25 1.40
CA GLU A 131 32.42 24.91 2.66
C GLU A 131 31.23 25.88 2.48
N GLY A 132 30.98 26.32 1.25
CA GLY A 132 29.83 27.13 0.88
C GLY A 132 28.76 26.35 0.11
N ASP A 133 28.10 27.05 -0.80
CA ASP A 133 27.06 26.50 -1.68
C ASP A 133 27.64 25.89 -2.96
N ALA A 134 27.00 24.85 -3.46
CA ALA A 134 27.28 24.21 -4.74
C ALA A 134 26.10 24.42 -5.71
N LEU A 135 26.28 25.29 -6.70
CA LEU A 135 25.20 25.82 -7.54
C LEU A 135 25.32 25.34 -8.99
N PHE A 136 24.36 24.55 -9.47
CA PHE A 136 24.31 23.96 -10.81
C PHE A 136 23.04 24.36 -11.58
N ASN A 137 22.36 25.42 -11.16
CA ASN A 137 21.09 25.89 -11.73
C ASN A 137 21.20 26.09 -13.25
N GLY A 138 20.26 25.50 -14.01
CA GLY A 138 20.22 25.54 -15.47
C GLY A 138 21.45 24.95 -16.16
N SER A 139 22.32 24.23 -15.45
CA SER A 139 23.45 23.54 -16.07
C SER A 139 22.96 22.33 -16.86
N THR A 140 23.63 22.03 -17.97
CA THR A 140 23.35 20.82 -18.75
C THR A 140 24.45 19.82 -18.47
N VAL A 141 24.08 18.70 -17.85
CA VAL A 141 25.02 17.64 -17.49
C VAL A 141 24.54 16.32 -18.06
N ARG A 142 25.45 15.57 -18.68
CA ARG A 142 25.14 14.23 -19.14
C ARG A 142 25.06 13.28 -17.94
N HIS A 143 26.21 12.90 -17.40
CA HIS A 143 26.29 12.13 -16.16
C HIS A 143 27.05 12.93 -15.10
N ALA A 144 26.48 12.99 -13.89
CA ALA A 144 27.09 13.66 -12.76
C ALA A 144 27.33 12.66 -11.62
N THR A 145 28.53 12.62 -11.05
CA THR A 145 28.83 11.77 -9.88
C THR A 145 29.34 12.62 -8.74
N PHE A 146 28.66 12.59 -7.60
CA PHE A 146 28.99 13.34 -6.39
C PHE A 146 29.43 12.42 -5.24
N ASN A 147 29.89 11.22 -5.54
CA ASN A 147 30.10 10.21 -4.51
C ASN A 147 31.06 10.70 -3.41
N ARG A 148 30.58 10.62 -2.16
CA ARG A 148 31.25 11.12 -0.94
C ARG A 148 31.52 12.63 -0.94
N ALA A 149 30.76 13.41 -1.69
CA ALA A 149 30.80 14.86 -1.62
C ALA A 149 30.27 15.35 -0.27
N GLU A 150 30.89 16.41 0.25
CA GLU A 150 30.46 17.11 1.46
C GLU A 150 30.27 18.59 1.13
N ILE A 151 29.04 19.06 1.28
CA ILE A 151 28.62 20.43 0.97
C ILE A 151 28.03 21.00 2.25
N SER A 152 28.71 21.97 2.85
CA SER A 152 28.27 22.60 4.10
C SER A 152 27.02 23.48 3.88
N GLY A 153 26.92 24.12 2.70
CA GLY A 153 25.79 24.95 2.29
C GLY A 153 24.71 24.20 1.49
N ASP A 154 24.07 24.93 0.58
CA ASP A 154 23.02 24.39 -0.29
C ASP A 154 23.58 23.72 -1.55
N LEU A 155 22.93 22.66 -1.99
CA LEU A 155 23.16 22.01 -3.29
C LEU A 155 21.95 22.25 -4.19
N ARG A 156 22.15 22.96 -5.31
CA ARG A 156 21.05 23.40 -6.18
C ARG A 156 21.24 23.00 -7.63
N PHE A 157 20.22 22.41 -8.26
CA PHE A 157 20.17 22.07 -9.69
C PHE A 157 18.92 22.62 -10.37
N ASP A 158 18.34 23.70 -9.87
CA ASP A 158 17.05 24.21 -10.36
C ASP A 158 17.07 24.41 -11.88
N GLY A 159 16.08 23.85 -12.59
CA GLY A 159 15.97 23.93 -14.04
C GLY A 159 17.08 23.22 -14.83
N ALA A 160 17.87 22.34 -14.22
CA ALA A 160 18.96 21.64 -14.89
C ALA A 160 18.45 20.39 -15.64
N PRO A 161 18.68 20.27 -16.97
CA PRO A 161 18.54 19.01 -17.67
C PRO A 161 19.75 18.11 -17.36
N VAL A 162 19.47 16.94 -16.77
CA VAL A 162 20.48 15.94 -16.39
C VAL A 162 20.11 14.58 -16.99
N GLU A 163 21.04 13.81 -17.57
CA GLU A 163 20.66 12.43 -17.99
C GLU A 163 20.58 11.51 -16.77
N TRP A 164 21.61 11.53 -15.92
CA TRP A 164 21.68 10.77 -14.66
C TRP A 164 22.65 11.45 -13.67
N ALA A 165 22.27 11.54 -12.39
CA ALA A 165 23.18 11.84 -11.28
C ALA A 165 23.24 10.74 -10.20
N ASP A 166 24.44 10.48 -9.66
CA ASP A 166 24.70 9.58 -8.53
C ASP A 166 25.22 10.38 -7.32
N PHE A 167 24.46 10.32 -6.22
CA PHE A 167 24.76 10.92 -4.93
C PHE A 167 24.92 9.80 -3.90
N GLN A 168 26.03 9.07 -3.97
CA GLN A 168 26.34 8.06 -2.97
C GLN A 168 27.13 8.67 -1.80
N SER A 169 26.69 8.45 -0.56
CA SER A 169 27.37 8.89 0.67
C SER A 169 27.58 10.42 0.73
N VAL A 170 26.65 11.19 0.18
CA VAL A 170 26.72 12.66 0.12
C VAL A 170 26.19 13.29 1.39
N LYS A 171 26.86 14.33 1.89
CA LYS A 171 26.37 15.16 2.99
C LYS A 171 26.07 16.56 2.51
N ILE A 172 24.86 17.03 2.80
CA ILE A 172 24.39 18.38 2.48
C ILE A 172 23.97 19.02 3.81
N GLY A 173 24.73 20.00 4.29
CA GLY A 173 24.41 20.73 5.52
C GLY A 173 23.20 21.65 5.36
N GLY A 174 23.07 22.24 4.17
CA GLY A 174 21.95 23.10 3.75
C GLY A 174 20.83 22.35 3.03
N ALA A 175 20.14 23.08 2.15
CA ALA A 175 19.03 22.58 1.36
C ALA A 175 19.49 21.82 0.10
N LEU A 176 18.68 20.86 -0.32
CA LEU A 176 18.76 20.24 -1.65
C LEU A 176 17.62 20.82 -2.51
N GLU A 177 17.97 21.59 -3.53
CA GLU A 177 16.98 22.22 -4.44
C GLU A 177 17.10 21.57 -5.82
N LEU A 178 16.05 20.86 -6.24
CA LEU A 178 15.92 20.23 -7.56
C LEU A 178 14.60 20.69 -8.22
N CYS A 179 14.25 21.96 -8.08
CA CYS A 179 13.02 22.51 -8.63
C CYS A 179 13.08 22.47 -10.16
N ASP A 180 12.00 22.06 -10.83
CA ASP A 180 11.90 22.03 -12.30
C ASP A 180 13.08 21.26 -12.95
N THR A 181 13.62 20.26 -12.25
CA THR A 181 14.78 19.48 -12.71
C THR A 181 14.30 18.26 -13.49
N HIS A 182 14.84 18.05 -14.68
CA HIS A 182 14.48 16.93 -15.55
C HIS A 182 15.63 15.92 -15.65
N PHE A 183 15.40 14.72 -15.14
CA PHE A 183 16.27 13.57 -15.31
C PHE A 183 15.78 12.70 -16.47
N THR A 184 16.61 12.51 -17.49
CA THR A 184 16.24 11.64 -18.64
C THR A 184 16.06 10.19 -18.19
N PHE A 185 16.91 9.72 -17.28
CA PHE A 185 16.83 8.40 -16.67
C PHE A 185 16.43 8.52 -15.19
N GLY A 186 17.36 8.83 -14.31
CA GLY A 186 17.05 8.86 -12.88
C GLY A 186 18.16 9.39 -12.01
N VAL A 187 17.87 9.44 -10.72
CA VAL A 187 18.78 9.95 -9.71
C VAL A 187 18.81 9.03 -8.50
N ASN A 188 20.03 8.75 -8.03
CA ASN A 188 20.28 7.89 -6.89
C ASN A 188 20.81 8.71 -5.71
N PHE A 189 20.11 8.63 -4.58
CA PHE A 189 20.52 9.14 -3.28
C PHE A 189 20.69 7.95 -2.35
N ASN A 190 21.90 7.42 -2.27
CA ASN A 190 22.20 6.30 -1.40
C ASN A 190 23.09 6.78 -0.27
N ASP A 191 22.72 6.51 0.99
CA ASP A 191 23.48 6.94 2.17
C ASP A 191 23.67 8.47 2.21
N VAL A 192 22.62 9.22 1.84
CA VAL A 192 22.65 10.68 1.78
C VAL A 192 22.12 11.30 3.06
N HIS A 193 22.77 12.35 3.56
CA HIS A 193 22.27 13.14 4.68
C HIS A 193 21.93 14.55 4.22
N ILE A 194 20.68 14.96 4.41
CA ILE A 194 20.18 16.29 4.06
C ILE A 194 19.78 17.00 5.35
N GLY A 195 20.60 17.98 5.73
CA GLY A 195 20.43 18.80 6.92
C GLY A 195 19.33 19.84 6.77
N GLY A 196 19.12 20.39 5.58
CA GLY A 196 18.11 21.41 5.27
C GLY A 196 16.78 20.84 4.73
N ASN A 197 16.08 21.65 3.95
CA ASN A 197 14.89 21.24 3.22
C ASN A 197 15.29 20.58 1.89
N ALA A 198 14.59 19.53 1.48
CA ALA A 198 14.74 18.93 0.15
C ALA A 198 13.54 19.28 -0.71
N ASN A 199 13.72 20.20 -1.66
CA ASN A 199 12.67 20.66 -2.54
C ASN A 199 12.77 19.99 -3.91
N LEU A 200 11.74 19.24 -4.28
CA LEU A 200 11.65 18.47 -5.51
C LEU A 200 10.43 18.89 -6.35
N GLU A 201 9.94 20.12 -6.19
CA GLU A 201 8.79 20.63 -6.93
C GLU A 201 9.05 20.54 -8.44
N ALA A 202 8.11 19.92 -9.18
CA ALA A 202 8.20 19.70 -10.63
C ALA A 202 9.38 18.84 -11.08
N LEU A 203 10.02 18.08 -10.18
CA LEU A 203 11.05 17.11 -10.58
C LEU A 203 10.41 16.00 -11.42
N SER A 204 11.03 15.69 -12.56
CA SER A 204 10.62 14.58 -13.42
C SER A 204 11.77 13.62 -13.73
N ALA A 205 11.52 12.33 -13.59
CA ALA A 205 12.50 11.27 -13.85
C ALA A 205 11.80 9.96 -14.28
N GLN A 206 12.56 8.99 -14.80
CA GLN A 206 12.06 7.61 -14.83
C GLN A 206 12.07 7.02 -13.43
N TRP A 207 13.15 7.22 -12.67
CA TRP A 207 13.25 6.73 -11.31
C TRP A 207 13.99 7.70 -10.39
N VAL A 208 13.54 7.74 -9.13
CA VAL A 208 14.19 8.45 -8.03
C VAL A 208 14.34 7.45 -6.89
N SER A 209 15.55 7.30 -6.37
CA SER A 209 15.83 6.39 -5.27
C SER A 209 16.45 7.14 -4.11
N PHE A 210 15.80 7.11 -2.96
CA PHE A 210 16.36 7.42 -1.66
C PHE A 210 16.53 6.10 -0.90
N THR A 211 17.78 5.68 -0.74
CA THR A 211 18.15 4.49 0.01
C THR A 211 19.03 4.88 1.18
N ASP A 212 18.69 4.46 2.40
CA ASP A 212 19.43 4.80 3.62
C ASP A 212 19.67 6.33 3.74
N THR A 213 18.70 7.14 3.27
CA THR A 213 18.78 8.60 3.28
C THR A 213 18.16 9.17 4.54
N VAL A 214 18.74 10.23 5.09
CA VAL A 214 18.22 10.93 6.28
C VAL A 214 17.82 12.36 5.93
N PHE A 215 16.55 12.69 6.18
CA PHE A 215 16.01 14.04 6.06
C PHE A 215 15.80 14.64 7.46
N ASP A 216 16.58 15.68 7.80
CA ASP A 216 16.50 16.30 9.12
C ASP A 216 15.36 17.32 9.24
N ARG A 217 15.12 18.13 8.19
CA ARG A 217 14.21 19.30 8.24
C ARG A 217 13.24 19.40 7.06
N THR A 218 13.23 18.43 6.14
CA THR A 218 12.31 18.44 4.99
C THR A 218 10.87 18.41 5.45
N SER A 219 10.07 19.39 4.99
CA SER A 219 8.65 19.50 5.33
C SER A 219 7.71 19.21 4.16
N HIS A 220 8.22 19.31 2.93
CA HIS A 220 7.47 19.02 1.72
C HIS A 220 8.40 18.34 0.71
N LEU A 221 7.97 17.23 0.13
CA LEU A 221 8.72 16.48 -0.88
C LEU A 221 7.83 16.28 -2.11
N GLY A 222 8.10 17.05 -3.16
CA GLY A 222 7.32 17.07 -4.39
C GLY A 222 6.45 18.33 -4.52
N PRO A 223 5.44 18.32 -5.43
CA PRO A 223 5.03 17.20 -6.26
C PRO A 223 6.11 16.79 -7.27
N LEU A 224 6.39 15.49 -7.36
CA LEU A 224 7.36 14.91 -8.27
C LEU A 224 6.73 13.84 -9.17
N LEU A 225 7.28 13.66 -10.37
CA LEU A 225 6.85 12.71 -11.38
C LEU A 225 7.92 11.64 -11.61
N CYS A 226 7.59 10.38 -11.36
CA CYS A 226 8.45 9.23 -11.66
C CYS A 226 7.72 8.25 -12.59
N THR A 227 8.20 8.07 -13.82
CA THR A 227 7.50 7.21 -14.81
C THR A 227 7.71 5.70 -14.62
N SER A 228 8.67 5.29 -13.77
CA SER A 228 8.96 3.88 -13.46
C SER A 228 8.82 3.53 -11.98
N HIS A 229 9.62 4.13 -11.09
CA HIS A 229 9.53 3.83 -9.66
C HIS A 229 10.12 4.95 -8.79
N PHE A 230 9.54 5.12 -7.61
CA PHE A 230 10.04 5.99 -6.55
C PHE A 230 10.36 5.13 -5.32
N SER A 231 11.61 5.17 -4.86
CA SER A 231 12.05 4.37 -3.70
C SER A 231 12.42 5.28 -2.53
N LEU A 232 11.95 4.92 -1.34
CA LEU A 232 12.29 5.49 -0.04
C LEU A 232 12.92 4.42 0.88
N LEU A 233 13.53 3.38 0.33
CA LEU A 233 14.06 2.25 1.08
C LEU A 233 14.92 2.68 2.28
N LYS A 234 14.50 2.31 3.50
CA LYS A 234 15.21 2.65 4.77
C LYS A 234 15.51 4.14 4.96
N THR A 235 14.70 5.01 4.36
CA THR A 235 14.83 6.44 4.55
C THR A 235 14.31 6.84 5.94
N GLU A 236 14.95 7.79 6.59
CA GLU A 236 14.52 8.37 7.87
C GLU A 236 14.03 9.81 7.66
N PHE A 237 12.83 10.12 8.14
CA PHE A 237 12.30 11.48 8.21
C PHE A 237 12.18 11.91 9.66
N LYS A 238 12.98 12.89 10.05
CA LYS A 238 13.01 13.44 11.43
C LYS A 238 12.01 14.56 11.66
N HIS A 239 11.41 15.10 10.60
CA HIS A 239 10.44 16.17 10.66
C HIS A 239 9.14 15.79 9.97
N ALA A 240 8.06 16.49 10.32
CA ALA A 240 6.76 16.25 9.71
C ALA A 240 6.81 16.62 8.22
N VAL A 241 6.36 15.70 7.36
CA VAL A 241 6.53 15.83 5.91
C VAL A 241 5.28 15.48 5.13
N ILE A 242 5.02 16.26 4.10
CA ILE A 242 4.03 15.95 3.06
C ILE A 242 4.78 15.47 1.84
N ILE A 243 4.41 14.29 1.31
CA ILE A 243 4.98 13.73 0.10
C ILE A 243 3.90 13.71 -0.97
N GLU A 244 4.18 14.38 -2.08
CA GLU A 244 3.31 14.44 -3.25
C GLU A 244 4.03 13.78 -4.43
N ALA A 245 3.49 12.69 -4.95
CA ALA A 245 4.15 11.95 -6.03
C ALA A 245 3.15 11.32 -6.99
N ALA A 246 3.43 11.47 -8.29
CA ALA A 246 2.81 10.73 -9.37
C ALA A 246 3.80 9.67 -9.86
N THR A 247 3.53 8.40 -9.54
CA THR A 247 4.42 7.29 -9.89
C THR A 247 3.68 5.96 -9.94
N PRO A 248 4.02 5.01 -10.83
CA PRO A 248 3.35 3.72 -10.85
C PRO A 248 3.80 2.78 -9.71
N SER A 249 4.95 3.02 -9.09
CA SER A 249 5.45 2.21 -7.96
C SER A 249 6.14 3.06 -6.91
N LEU A 250 5.76 2.85 -5.65
CA LEU A 250 6.37 3.49 -4.48
C LEU A 250 6.83 2.42 -3.48
N THR A 251 8.14 2.37 -3.21
CA THR A 251 8.71 1.49 -2.19
C THR A 251 9.00 2.29 -0.92
N CYS A 252 8.27 1.99 0.16
CA CYS A 252 8.45 2.56 1.49
C CYS A 252 8.97 1.51 2.48
N GLN A 253 9.73 0.53 1.99
CA GLN A 253 10.22 -0.57 2.83
C GLN A 253 11.21 -0.06 3.89
N GLY A 254 11.00 -0.39 5.15
CA GLY A 254 11.91 -0.02 6.24
C GLY A 254 12.01 1.49 6.51
N VAL A 255 11.11 2.31 5.96
CA VAL A 255 11.11 3.76 6.21
C VAL A 255 10.84 4.04 7.69
N HIS A 256 11.58 4.99 8.26
CA HIS A 256 11.40 5.44 9.63
C HIS A 256 10.78 6.85 9.64
N TRP A 257 9.56 6.95 10.15
CA TRP A 257 8.88 8.23 10.37
C TRP A 257 8.97 8.59 11.86
N SER A 258 9.86 9.52 12.17
CA SER A 258 10.03 10.07 13.53
C SER A 258 9.12 11.30 13.77
N ALA A 259 8.20 11.57 12.85
CA ALA A 259 7.18 12.62 12.91
C ALA A 259 5.99 12.27 12.01
N THR A 260 4.92 13.05 12.08
CA THR A 260 3.71 12.85 11.25
C THR A 260 4.03 12.95 9.76
N ALA A 261 3.50 12.03 8.95
CA ALA A 261 3.68 12.07 7.50
C ALA A 261 2.36 11.97 6.73
N ALA A 262 2.25 12.69 5.62
CA ALA A 262 1.11 12.62 4.71
C ALA A 262 1.56 12.33 3.29
N LEU A 263 1.27 11.13 2.80
CA LEU A 263 1.55 10.70 1.44
C LEU A 263 0.30 10.91 0.59
N ARG A 264 0.40 11.80 -0.39
CA ARG A 264 -0.63 12.06 -1.40
C ARG A 264 -0.11 11.52 -2.72
N LEU A 265 -0.76 10.47 -3.22
CA LEU A 265 -0.21 9.66 -4.29
C LEU A 265 -1.17 9.58 -5.46
N ARG A 266 -0.59 9.41 -6.65
CA ARG A 266 -1.30 9.12 -7.90
C ARG A 266 -0.63 7.94 -8.60
N TYR A 267 -1.43 7.02 -9.15
CA TYR A 267 -1.02 5.82 -9.90
C TYR A 267 -0.26 4.73 -9.12
N ALA A 268 0.11 5.00 -7.86
CA ALA A 268 1.13 4.21 -7.16
C ALA A 268 0.65 2.85 -6.66
N ALA A 269 1.44 1.82 -6.94
CA ALA A 269 1.46 0.59 -6.15
C ALA A 269 2.47 0.76 -5.00
N VAL A 270 1.98 0.77 -3.76
CA VAL A 270 2.74 1.13 -2.56
C VAL A 270 3.11 -0.12 -1.77
N ASP A 271 4.40 -0.32 -1.48
CA ASP A 271 4.88 -1.33 -0.54
C ASP A 271 5.40 -0.65 0.74
N MET A 272 4.75 -0.87 1.88
CA MET A 272 5.17 -0.32 3.17
C MET A 272 5.82 -1.37 4.09
N SER A 273 6.27 -2.50 3.56
CA SER A 273 6.80 -3.59 4.38
C SER A 273 7.88 -3.10 5.36
N ASP A 274 7.75 -3.51 6.62
CA ASP A 274 8.67 -3.17 7.71
C ASP A 274 8.85 -1.67 7.98
N ALA A 275 7.93 -0.81 7.50
CA ALA A 275 7.96 0.62 7.83
C ALA A 275 7.66 0.85 9.31
N PHE A 276 8.45 1.74 9.94
CA PHE A 276 8.36 2.09 11.35
C PHE A 276 7.70 3.46 11.52
N LEU A 277 6.53 3.47 12.16
CA LEU A 277 5.69 4.66 12.36
C LEU A 277 5.69 5.05 13.85
N GLU A 278 6.48 6.05 14.26
CA GLU A 278 6.40 6.58 15.63
C GLU A 278 5.20 7.52 15.83
N TYR A 279 4.73 8.10 14.73
CA TYR A 279 3.66 9.09 14.69
C TYR A 279 2.64 8.74 13.60
N PRO A 280 1.45 9.36 13.62
CA PRO A 280 0.43 9.13 12.60
C PRO A 280 0.94 9.35 11.17
N VAL A 281 0.70 8.38 10.29
CA VAL A 281 0.97 8.46 8.86
C VAL A 281 -0.32 8.23 8.08
N SER A 282 -0.62 9.13 7.15
CA SER A 282 -1.75 8.99 6.23
C SER A 282 -1.27 8.71 4.81
N VAL A 283 -1.85 7.72 4.15
CA VAL A 283 -1.66 7.47 2.72
C VAL A 283 -2.99 7.66 2.02
N ALA A 284 -3.03 8.59 1.06
CA ALA A 284 -4.24 8.97 0.37
C ALA A 284 -4.05 8.99 -1.15
N PHE A 285 -5.08 8.52 -1.87
CA PHE A 285 -5.20 8.78 -3.28
C PHE A 285 -5.59 10.24 -3.53
N ASN A 286 -4.84 10.95 -4.36
CA ASN A 286 -5.19 12.30 -4.78
C ASN A 286 -5.90 12.29 -6.14
N SER A 287 -7.17 12.68 -6.18
CA SER A 287 -8.01 12.57 -7.40
C SER A 287 -7.64 13.55 -8.52
N ARG A 288 -7.07 14.71 -8.21
CA ARG A 288 -6.67 15.73 -9.20
C ARG A 288 -5.15 15.70 -9.40
N PRO A 289 -4.66 16.08 -10.60
CA PRO A 289 -3.25 16.38 -10.80
C PRO A 289 -2.75 17.38 -9.76
N PHE A 290 -1.45 17.30 -9.44
CA PHE A 290 -0.84 18.23 -8.50
C PHE A 290 -0.69 19.61 -9.12
N TYR A 291 -1.00 20.66 -8.38
CA TYR A 291 -0.83 22.04 -8.83
C TYR A 291 0.56 22.55 -8.46
N LEU A 292 1.31 23.03 -9.45
CA LEU A 292 2.64 23.60 -9.27
C LEU A 292 2.49 25.08 -8.95
N TYR A 293 2.54 25.43 -7.67
CA TYR A 293 2.36 26.82 -7.23
C TYR A 293 3.42 27.77 -7.80
N GLY A 294 4.65 27.28 -8.04
CA GLY A 294 5.72 28.07 -8.64
C GLY A 294 5.47 28.43 -10.12
N ILE A 295 4.80 27.55 -10.87
CA ILE A 295 4.58 27.67 -12.32
C ILE A 295 3.19 28.23 -12.64
N GLY A 296 2.22 27.97 -11.75
CA GLY A 296 0.83 28.39 -11.90
C GLY A 296 -0.02 27.44 -12.75
N ASP A 297 0.44 26.21 -12.97
CA ASP A 297 -0.21 25.20 -13.80
C ASP A 297 -0.24 23.81 -13.12
N ASP A 298 -1.03 22.90 -13.65
CA ASP A 298 -1.05 21.50 -13.19
C ASP A 298 0.22 20.78 -13.69
N LEU A 299 0.72 19.85 -12.88
CA LEU A 299 1.82 18.96 -13.26
C LEU A 299 1.39 18.11 -14.47
N GLU A 300 2.16 18.17 -15.56
CA GLU A 300 1.91 17.35 -16.73
C GLU A 300 2.23 15.88 -16.45
N GLU A 301 1.18 15.07 -16.27
CA GLU A 301 1.28 13.65 -15.95
C GLU A 301 1.01 12.80 -17.22
N PRO A 302 1.95 11.94 -17.66
CA PRO A 302 1.67 10.96 -18.71
C PRO A 302 0.69 9.90 -18.19
N GLU A 303 -0.04 9.23 -19.10
CA GLU A 303 -0.87 8.08 -18.73
C GLU A 303 0.01 6.92 -18.22
N MET A 304 0.06 6.74 -16.90
CA MET A 304 0.94 5.78 -16.21
C MET A 304 0.23 4.49 -15.76
N GLY A 305 -0.96 4.21 -16.29
CA GLY A 305 -1.71 2.98 -16.01
C GLY A 305 -2.99 3.23 -15.23
N SER A 306 -3.15 2.57 -14.08
CA SER A 306 -4.37 2.68 -13.26
C SER A 306 -4.42 4.03 -12.55
N ASP A 307 -5.51 4.76 -12.67
CA ASP A 307 -5.77 6.02 -11.95
C ASP A 307 -5.98 5.82 -10.42
N SER A 308 -5.68 4.63 -9.88
CA SER A 308 -5.85 4.30 -8.47
C SER A 308 -4.51 4.09 -7.77
N VAL A 309 -4.50 4.31 -6.45
CA VAL A 309 -3.38 3.93 -5.59
C VAL A 309 -3.70 2.59 -4.94
N ARG A 310 -2.79 1.63 -5.08
CA ARG A 310 -2.91 0.26 -4.54
C ARG A 310 -1.92 0.07 -3.40
N MET A 311 -2.35 -0.56 -2.31
CA MET A 311 -1.44 -1.05 -1.28
C MET A 311 -1.06 -2.50 -1.60
N LEU A 312 0.24 -2.78 -1.66
CA LEU A 312 0.79 -4.12 -1.92
C LEU A 312 1.05 -4.89 -0.63
N SER A 313 1.60 -4.24 0.40
CA SER A 313 1.97 -4.92 1.65
C SER A 313 2.05 -3.96 2.83
N LEU A 314 1.53 -4.43 3.96
CA LEU A 314 1.63 -3.80 5.29
C LEU A 314 2.37 -4.71 6.29
N ARG A 315 3.09 -5.72 5.81
CA ARG A 315 3.82 -6.67 6.66
C ARG A 315 4.80 -5.91 7.56
N GLY A 316 4.85 -6.21 8.85
CA GLY A 316 5.81 -5.59 9.78
C GLY A 316 5.47 -4.17 10.22
N VAL A 317 4.47 -3.52 9.62
CA VAL A 317 4.03 -2.16 9.98
C VAL A 317 3.17 -2.19 11.24
N ASP A 318 3.33 -1.20 12.11
CA ASP A 318 2.35 -0.90 13.17
C ASP A 318 1.19 -0.07 12.63
N ALA A 319 0.04 -0.71 12.44
CA ALA A 319 -1.13 -0.08 11.87
C ALA A 319 -1.88 0.85 12.84
N ALA A 320 -1.49 0.94 14.12
CA ALA A 320 -2.13 1.84 15.08
C ALA A 320 -2.02 3.33 14.68
N HIS A 321 -0.96 3.66 13.95
CA HIS A 321 -0.69 5.01 13.46
C HIS A 321 -1.01 5.18 11.97
N LEU A 322 -1.55 4.17 11.30
CA LEU A 322 -1.77 4.19 9.84
C LEU A 322 -3.22 4.49 9.47
N THR A 323 -3.40 5.48 8.61
CA THR A 323 -4.68 5.78 7.97
C THR A 323 -4.56 5.67 6.46
N LEU A 324 -5.44 4.90 5.83
CA LEU A 324 -5.51 4.73 4.38
C LEU A 324 -6.82 5.32 3.86
N THR A 325 -6.73 6.26 2.92
CA THR A 325 -7.88 6.97 2.36
C THR A 325 -7.96 6.75 0.85
N ASP A 326 -9.06 6.18 0.38
CA ASP A 326 -9.30 5.91 -1.05
C ASP A 326 -8.22 5.00 -1.70
N ILE A 327 -7.72 4.01 -0.95
CA ILE A 327 -6.66 3.09 -1.36
C ILE A 327 -7.23 1.71 -1.73
N ASP A 328 -6.84 1.19 -2.88
CA ASP A 328 -7.17 -0.16 -3.31
C ASP A 328 -6.34 -1.21 -2.55
N LEU A 329 -7.04 -2.13 -1.87
CA LEU A 329 -6.47 -3.17 -1.01
C LEU A 329 -6.64 -4.57 -1.63
N THR A 330 -6.96 -4.67 -2.92
CA THR A 330 -7.16 -5.95 -3.62
C THR A 330 -5.94 -6.86 -3.59
N GLU A 331 -4.74 -6.30 -3.69
CA GLU A 331 -3.46 -7.02 -3.68
C GLU A 331 -2.72 -6.93 -2.34
N CYS A 332 -3.31 -6.27 -1.34
CA CYS A 332 -2.65 -5.95 -0.08
C CYS A 332 -2.41 -7.19 0.79
N LEU A 333 -1.16 -7.39 1.20
CA LEU A 333 -0.77 -8.36 2.22
C LEU A 333 -0.87 -7.74 3.63
N PHE A 334 -1.69 -8.34 4.49
CA PHE A 334 -1.94 -7.92 5.88
C PHE A 334 -1.27 -8.84 6.91
N ALA A 335 -0.87 -10.03 6.51
CA ALA A 335 -0.23 -10.97 7.41
C ALA A 335 1.11 -10.41 7.91
N GLY A 336 1.27 -10.40 9.24
CA GLY A 336 2.45 -9.84 9.90
C GLY A 336 2.36 -8.35 10.22
N THR A 337 1.24 -7.68 9.92
CA THR A 337 0.96 -6.31 10.43
C THR A 337 0.71 -6.34 11.93
N ILE A 338 1.31 -5.39 12.65
CA ILE A 338 1.16 -5.19 14.10
C ILE A 338 -0.03 -4.25 14.34
N HIS A 339 -0.85 -4.50 15.37
CA HIS A 339 -2.07 -3.75 15.68
C HIS A 339 -3.00 -3.57 14.46
N LEU A 340 -3.16 -4.60 13.64
CA LEU A 340 -4.03 -4.56 12.47
C LEU A 340 -5.49 -4.22 12.83
N ASP A 341 -5.89 -4.49 14.07
CA ASP A 341 -7.20 -4.10 14.62
C ASP A 341 -7.40 -2.58 14.81
N GLN A 342 -6.34 -1.77 14.68
CA GLN A 342 -6.37 -0.31 14.80
C GLN A 342 -6.18 0.41 13.46
N LEU A 343 -6.03 -0.33 12.35
CA LEU A 343 -5.93 0.24 11.00
C LEU A 343 -7.16 1.09 10.67
N ARG A 344 -6.94 2.33 10.24
CA ARG A 344 -8.03 3.23 9.81
C ARG A 344 -8.17 3.21 8.31
N LEU A 345 -9.37 2.89 7.83
CA LEU A 345 -9.74 2.88 6.42
C LEU A 345 -10.84 3.91 6.17
N GLU A 346 -10.58 4.85 5.29
CA GLU A 346 -11.51 5.93 4.92
C GLU A 346 -11.77 5.92 3.41
N GLY A 347 -12.96 6.39 3.00
CA GLY A 347 -13.33 6.44 1.58
C GLY A 347 -13.53 5.06 0.94
N ALA A 348 -13.09 4.91 -0.31
CA ALA A 348 -13.18 3.69 -1.11
C ALA A 348 -11.95 2.78 -0.94
N TYR A 349 -12.15 1.60 -0.38
CA TYR A 349 -11.10 0.59 -0.22
C TYR A 349 -11.54 -0.76 -0.80
N PRO A 350 -11.46 -0.93 -2.14
CA PRO A 350 -11.81 -2.21 -2.76
C PRO A 350 -10.90 -3.33 -2.24
N MET A 351 -11.49 -4.52 -2.11
CA MET A 351 -10.79 -5.77 -1.77
C MET A 351 -11.26 -6.84 -2.72
N LEU A 352 -10.43 -7.87 -2.96
CA LEU A 352 -10.81 -8.97 -3.83
C LEU A 352 -12.06 -9.67 -3.28
N PRO A 353 -13.11 -9.87 -4.10
CA PRO A 353 -14.26 -10.65 -3.70
C PRO A 353 -14.02 -12.14 -3.94
N VAL A 354 -14.73 -12.98 -3.18
CA VAL A 354 -14.84 -14.41 -3.50
C VAL A 354 -15.44 -14.59 -4.90
N PRO A 355 -14.88 -15.50 -5.74
CA PRO A 355 -15.44 -15.81 -7.06
C PRO A 355 -16.94 -16.16 -6.98
N SER A 356 -17.81 -15.32 -7.56
CA SER A 356 -19.25 -15.53 -7.49
C SER A 356 -19.73 -16.61 -8.46
N GLY A 357 -20.77 -17.36 -8.07
CA GLY A 357 -21.45 -18.29 -8.98
C GLY A 357 -22.08 -19.49 -8.30
N LEU A 358 -22.88 -20.23 -9.07
CA LEU A 358 -23.42 -21.52 -8.66
C LEU A 358 -22.35 -22.59 -8.89
N ARG A 359 -21.82 -23.18 -7.81
CA ARG A 359 -20.84 -24.27 -7.91
C ARG A 359 -21.41 -25.57 -7.36
N TRP A 360 -21.01 -26.66 -8.01
CA TRP A 360 -21.39 -28.00 -7.60
C TRP A 360 -20.32 -28.54 -6.65
N HIS A 361 -20.69 -28.77 -5.38
CA HIS A 361 -19.86 -29.51 -4.45
C HIS A 361 -20.43 -30.91 -4.31
N GLY A 362 -19.94 -31.84 -5.13
CA GLY A 362 -20.60 -33.13 -5.33
C GLY A 362 -21.96 -32.94 -6.01
N TRP A 363 -23.03 -33.44 -5.38
CA TRP A 363 -24.40 -33.39 -5.90
C TRP A 363 -25.22 -32.16 -5.44
N LEU A 364 -24.65 -31.30 -4.58
CA LEU A 364 -25.35 -30.14 -4.01
C LEU A 364 -24.92 -28.83 -4.71
N PRO A 365 -25.86 -28.03 -5.24
CA PRO A 365 -25.56 -26.70 -5.74
C PRO A 365 -25.36 -25.74 -4.56
N ILE A 366 -24.18 -25.12 -4.48
CA ILE A 366 -23.85 -24.10 -3.50
C ILE A 366 -23.67 -22.76 -4.21
N HIS A 367 -24.56 -21.81 -3.91
CA HIS A 367 -24.38 -20.43 -4.33
C HIS A 367 -23.34 -19.75 -3.43
N TRP A 368 -22.20 -19.39 -4.02
CA TRP A 368 -21.20 -18.56 -3.35
C TRP A 368 -21.71 -17.12 -3.35
N THR A 369 -21.81 -16.53 -2.16
CA THR A 369 -22.19 -15.12 -2.01
C THR A 369 -20.92 -14.29 -2.04
N SER A 370 -20.94 -13.18 -2.76
CA SER A 370 -19.83 -12.22 -2.74
C SER A 370 -19.57 -11.78 -1.30
N ARG A 371 -18.30 -11.86 -0.88
CA ARG A 371 -17.76 -11.36 0.39
C ARG A 371 -16.37 -10.83 0.13
N ARG A 372 -15.95 -9.81 0.89
CA ARG A 372 -14.58 -9.31 0.85
C ARG A 372 -13.62 -10.37 1.40
N THR A 373 -12.48 -10.54 0.73
CA THR A 373 -11.45 -11.51 1.10
C THR A 373 -10.06 -10.91 1.01
N LEU A 374 -9.16 -11.48 1.81
CA LEU A 374 -7.74 -11.14 1.82
C LEU A 374 -7.05 -11.69 0.56
N ALA A 375 -6.05 -10.96 0.05
CA ALA A 375 -5.21 -11.44 -1.05
C ALA A 375 -4.55 -12.79 -0.69
N GLU A 376 -4.12 -12.96 0.56
CA GLU A 376 -3.50 -14.20 1.02
C GLU A 376 -4.47 -15.39 1.06
N GLU A 377 -5.78 -15.17 1.22
CA GLU A 377 -6.78 -16.24 1.07
C GLU A 377 -6.86 -16.70 -0.40
N HIS A 378 -6.78 -15.76 -1.36
CA HIS A 378 -6.76 -16.10 -2.78
C HIS A 378 -5.54 -16.96 -3.11
N HIS A 379 -4.37 -16.56 -2.63
CA HIS A 379 -3.12 -17.30 -2.81
C HIS A 379 -3.22 -18.74 -2.29
N TRP A 380 -3.76 -18.91 -1.08
CA TRP A 380 -3.98 -20.22 -0.47
C TRP A 380 -4.94 -21.10 -1.27
N ARG A 381 -6.05 -20.54 -1.75
CA ARG A 381 -7.07 -21.32 -2.48
C ARG A 381 -6.64 -21.65 -3.91
N ALA A 382 -5.95 -20.74 -4.57
CA ALA A 382 -5.35 -21.00 -5.88
C ALA A 382 -4.35 -22.16 -5.81
N GLY A 383 -3.53 -22.22 -4.76
CA GLY A 383 -2.58 -23.32 -4.54
C GLY A 383 -3.22 -24.69 -4.22
N ARG A 384 -4.50 -24.73 -3.82
CA ARG A 384 -5.23 -25.96 -3.48
C ARG A 384 -6.04 -26.55 -4.64
N SER A 385 -6.35 -25.75 -5.65
CA SER A 385 -7.20 -26.16 -6.77
C SER A 385 -6.35 -26.49 -7.99
N THR A 386 -6.64 -27.61 -8.67
CA THR A 386 -5.98 -27.98 -9.93
C THR A 386 -6.39 -27.07 -11.10
N ALA A 387 -7.44 -26.25 -10.93
CA ALA A 387 -7.86 -25.21 -11.85
C ALA A 387 -8.00 -23.88 -11.09
N SER A 388 -7.47 -22.78 -11.62
CA SER A 388 -7.59 -21.42 -11.06
C SER A 388 -9.04 -20.95 -11.16
N ASP A 389 -9.85 -21.44 -10.25
CA ASP A 389 -11.30 -21.39 -10.21
C ASP A 389 -11.79 -19.97 -9.82
N GLY A 390 -11.28 -18.94 -10.51
CA GLY A 390 -11.45 -17.51 -10.22
C GLY A 390 -10.59 -16.97 -9.07
N TRP A 391 -9.80 -17.82 -8.40
CA TRP A 391 -8.90 -17.39 -7.31
C TRP A 391 -7.58 -16.85 -7.87
N ALA A 392 -7.12 -15.73 -7.30
CA ALA A 392 -5.87 -15.09 -7.71
C ALA A 392 -4.68 -15.92 -7.19
N ALA A 393 -3.76 -16.26 -8.08
CA ALA A 393 -2.56 -17.01 -7.72
C ALA A 393 -1.57 -16.12 -6.98
N ALA A 394 -0.81 -16.74 -6.07
CA ALA A 394 0.28 -16.05 -5.39
C ALA A 394 1.36 -15.62 -6.39
N PRO A 395 1.94 -14.42 -6.26
CA PRO A 395 3.11 -14.04 -7.03
C PRO A 395 4.23 -15.08 -6.92
N VAL A 396 5.04 -15.20 -7.96
CA VAL A 396 6.17 -16.14 -7.99
C VAL A 396 7.09 -15.84 -6.80
N ASN A 397 7.47 -16.88 -6.04
CA ASN A 397 8.29 -16.81 -4.82
C ASN A 397 7.63 -16.22 -3.56
N SER A 398 6.30 -16.02 -3.54
CA SER A 398 5.59 -15.64 -2.32
C SER A 398 5.25 -16.85 -1.42
N GLU A 399 5.34 -16.65 -0.10
CA GLU A 399 4.94 -17.68 0.87
C GLU A 399 3.40 -17.78 0.93
N VAL A 400 2.87 -18.97 0.66
CA VAL A 400 1.43 -19.22 0.74
C VAL A 400 1.04 -19.58 2.17
N LEU A 401 0.32 -18.68 2.83
CA LEU A 401 -0.11 -18.87 4.21
C LEU A 401 -1.17 -19.96 4.36
N LYS A 402 -1.10 -20.70 5.47
CA LYS A 402 -2.09 -21.70 5.85
C LYS A 402 -3.27 -21.05 6.59
N PRO A 403 -4.46 -21.69 6.63
CA PRO A 403 -5.65 -21.15 7.28
C PRO A 403 -5.44 -20.76 8.75
N ILE A 404 -4.59 -21.49 9.47
CA ILE A 404 -4.25 -21.20 10.87
C ILE A 404 -3.63 -19.80 11.03
N ALA A 405 -2.80 -19.36 10.08
CA ALA A 405 -2.17 -18.04 10.09
C ALA A 405 -3.13 -16.95 9.62
N LEU A 406 -4.08 -17.28 8.74
CA LEU A 406 -5.07 -16.33 8.21
C LEU A 406 -6.21 -16.02 9.19
N ALA A 407 -6.61 -16.97 10.04
CA ALA A 407 -7.72 -16.77 10.98
C ALA A 407 -7.50 -15.57 11.95
N PRO A 408 -6.30 -15.37 12.56
CA PRO A 408 -6.01 -14.19 13.35
C PRO A 408 -6.06 -12.88 12.56
N VAL A 409 -5.64 -12.87 11.30
CA VAL A 409 -5.68 -11.67 10.42
C VAL A 409 -7.12 -11.26 10.19
N TYR A 410 -7.99 -12.22 9.84
CA TYR A 410 -9.43 -12.00 9.73
C TYR A 410 -10.05 -11.46 11.02
N ARG A 411 -9.64 -11.98 12.19
CA ARG A 411 -10.14 -11.53 13.49
C ARG A 411 -9.77 -10.08 13.78
N GLN A 412 -8.53 -9.69 13.51
CA GLN A 412 -8.06 -8.32 13.74
C GLN A 412 -8.78 -7.33 12.83
N LEU A 413 -8.89 -7.62 11.53
CA LEU A 413 -9.65 -6.79 10.60
C LEU A 413 -11.14 -6.71 10.96
N ARG A 414 -11.76 -7.82 11.38
CA ARG A 414 -13.12 -7.79 11.91
C ARG A 414 -13.25 -6.79 13.06
N LYS A 415 -12.32 -6.82 14.01
CA LYS A 415 -12.32 -5.92 15.17
C LYS A 415 -12.17 -4.45 14.74
N ALA A 416 -11.25 -4.14 13.81
CA ALA A 416 -11.12 -2.79 13.25
C ALA A 416 -12.44 -2.28 12.64
N PHE A 417 -13.16 -3.14 11.91
CA PHE A 417 -14.44 -2.78 11.30
C PHE A 417 -15.58 -2.67 12.33
N GLU A 418 -15.59 -3.50 13.38
CA GLU A 418 -16.53 -3.39 14.50
C GLU A 418 -16.32 -2.05 15.24
N ASP A 419 -15.07 -1.68 15.51
CA ASP A 419 -14.70 -0.43 16.19
C ASP A 419 -15.04 0.80 15.32
N ALA A 420 -14.90 0.69 13.99
CA ALA A 420 -15.34 1.69 13.02
C ALA A 420 -16.87 1.73 12.77
N LYS A 421 -17.65 0.87 13.46
CA LYS A 421 -19.11 0.70 13.27
C LYS A 421 -19.53 0.27 11.86
N HIS A 422 -18.62 -0.34 11.10
CA HIS A 422 -18.87 -0.83 9.75
C HIS A 422 -19.34 -2.30 9.78
N GLU A 423 -20.56 -2.51 10.29
CA GLU A 423 -21.18 -3.81 10.55
C GLU A 423 -21.25 -4.76 9.32
N PRO A 424 -21.54 -4.29 8.08
CA PRO A 424 -21.57 -5.18 6.92
C PRO A 424 -20.19 -5.78 6.60
N GLY A 425 -19.14 -4.98 6.72
CA GLY A 425 -17.75 -5.41 6.49
C GLY A 425 -17.25 -6.35 7.57
N ALA A 426 -17.54 -6.05 8.85
CA ALA A 426 -17.21 -6.93 9.97
C ALA A 426 -17.80 -8.35 9.79
N ALA A 427 -19.02 -8.46 9.25
CA ALA A 427 -19.65 -9.74 8.98
C ALA A 427 -18.92 -10.58 7.91
N ASP A 428 -18.37 -9.94 6.87
CA ASP A 428 -17.59 -10.63 5.83
C ASP A 428 -16.30 -11.22 6.41
N PHE A 429 -15.59 -10.45 7.25
CA PHE A 429 -14.37 -10.91 7.93
C PHE A 429 -14.66 -11.98 8.99
N TYR A 430 -15.80 -11.88 9.71
CA TYR A 430 -16.26 -12.95 10.60
C TYR A 430 -16.48 -14.27 9.86
N TYR A 431 -17.13 -14.21 8.69
CA TYR A 431 -17.34 -15.39 7.86
C TYR A 431 -16.00 -15.99 7.41
N GLY A 432 -15.04 -15.15 7.01
CA GLY A 432 -13.68 -15.56 6.67
C GLY A 432 -12.94 -16.22 7.82
N GLU A 433 -12.98 -15.64 9.02
CA GLU A 433 -12.38 -16.22 10.23
C GLU A 433 -12.89 -17.65 10.49
N MET A 434 -14.21 -17.84 10.48
CA MET A 434 -14.82 -19.15 10.73
C MET A 434 -14.49 -20.17 9.64
N GLU A 435 -14.40 -19.71 8.39
CA GLU A 435 -14.01 -20.58 7.27
C GLU A 435 -12.54 -21.02 7.36
N MET A 436 -11.63 -20.12 7.73
CA MET A 436 -10.23 -20.45 7.95
C MET A 436 -10.08 -21.43 9.12
N ARG A 437 -10.79 -21.22 10.22
CA ARG A 437 -10.82 -22.16 11.36
C ARG A 437 -11.28 -23.55 10.93
N ARG A 438 -12.39 -23.66 10.19
CA ARG A 438 -12.88 -24.96 9.70
C ARG A 438 -11.83 -25.72 8.87
N HIS A 439 -11.01 -25.01 8.10
CA HIS A 439 -9.96 -25.57 7.25
C HIS A 439 -8.58 -25.66 7.92
N ALA A 440 -8.44 -25.22 9.16
CA ALA A 440 -7.20 -25.30 9.91
C ALA A 440 -6.98 -26.74 10.43
N ASP A 441 -5.74 -27.23 10.32
CA ASP A 441 -5.40 -28.63 10.58
C ASP A 441 -5.30 -28.95 12.08
N ASP A 442 -5.03 -27.95 12.91
CA ASP A 442 -4.83 -28.03 14.37
C ASP A 442 -6.14 -28.14 15.17
N ILE A 443 -7.28 -27.78 14.56
CA ILE A 443 -8.57 -27.83 15.24
C ILE A 443 -9.02 -29.29 15.47
N PRO A 444 -9.44 -29.65 16.69
CA PRO A 444 -9.98 -30.97 16.99
C PRO A 444 -11.16 -31.34 16.08
N GLY A 445 -11.27 -32.62 15.70
CA GLY A 445 -12.31 -33.09 14.79
C GLY A 445 -13.74 -32.75 15.23
N ALA A 446 -14.01 -32.75 16.55
CA ALA A 446 -15.31 -32.39 17.11
C ALA A 446 -15.65 -30.90 16.90
N GLU A 447 -14.68 -29.99 17.08
CA GLU A 447 -14.87 -28.56 16.82
C GLU A 447 -15.04 -28.30 15.32
N ARG A 448 -14.27 -28.98 14.48
CA ARG A 448 -14.43 -28.92 13.01
C ARG A 448 -15.83 -29.40 12.58
N ALA A 449 -16.33 -30.48 13.18
CA ALA A 449 -17.69 -30.98 12.94
C ALA A 449 -18.75 -29.96 13.37
N LEU A 450 -18.56 -29.33 14.54
CA LEU A 450 -19.46 -28.27 15.04
C LEU A 450 -19.47 -27.05 14.12
N LEU A 451 -18.31 -26.57 13.68
CA LEU A 451 -18.20 -25.47 12.71
C LEU A 451 -18.86 -25.84 11.36
N THR A 452 -18.71 -27.09 10.93
CA THR A 452 -19.34 -27.59 9.70
C THR A 452 -20.87 -27.62 9.83
N ALA A 453 -21.41 -28.10 10.96
CA ALA A 453 -22.83 -28.06 11.24
C ALA A 453 -23.35 -26.62 11.30
N TYR A 454 -22.64 -25.72 11.98
CA TYR A 454 -23.01 -24.31 12.08
C TYR A 454 -23.03 -23.60 10.72
N TRP A 455 -22.05 -23.90 9.85
CA TRP A 455 -22.03 -23.44 8.46
C TRP A 455 -23.22 -23.96 7.64
N LEU A 456 -23.52 -25.25 7.76
CA LEU A 456 -24.57 -25.92 6.99
C LEU A 456 -25.95 -25.39 7.36
N LEU A 457 -26.21 -25.25 8.66
CA LEU A 457 -27.52 -24.85 9.20
C LEU A 457 -27.80 -23.35 9.01
N SER A 458 -26.80 -22.49 9.21
CA SER A 458 -27.04 -21.04 9.32
C SER A 458 -26.04 -20.16 8.54
N GLY A 459 -25.03 -20.75 7.91
CA GLY A 459 -23.93 -19.99 7.31
C GLY A 459 -23.18 -19.15 8.34
N TYR A 460 -22.87 -19.75 9.49
CA TYR A 460 -22.27 -19.09 10.66
C TYR A 460 -23.15 -17.98 11.27
N GLY A 461 -24.47 -18.15 11.25
CA GLY A 461 -25.41 -17.19 11.82
C GLY A 461 -25.65 -15.96 10.96
N LEU A 462 -25.10 -15.89 9.74
CA LEU A 462 -25.22 -14.73 8.85
C LEU A 462 -26.26 -14.89 7.74
N ARG A 463 -26.78 -16.12 7.51
CA ARG A 463 -27.69 -16.43 6.39
C ARG A 463 -29.05 -16.95 6.87
N ALA A 464 -29.98 -16.02 7.11
CA ALA A 464 -31.35 -16.34 7.55
C ALA A 464 -32.07 -17.31 6.61
N ALA A 465 -31.91 -17.17 5.29
CA ALA A 465 -32.55 -18.04 4.30
C ALA A 465 -32.17 -19.53 4.46
N ARG A 466 -30.93 -19.84 4.86
CA ARG A 466 -30.51 -21.23 5.12
C ARG A 466 -31.20 -21.78 6.36
N ALA A 467 -31.23 -21.00 7.45
CA ALA A 467 -31.87 -21.40 8.70
C ALA A 467 -33.38 -21.60 8.52
N ILE A 468 -34.05 -20.70 7.80
CA ILE A 468 -35.48 -20.81 7.46
C ILE A 468 -35.73 -22.03 6.56
N GLY A 469 -34.86 -22.27 5.56
CA GLY A 469 -34.97 -23.45 4.71
C GLY A 469 -34.85 -24.76 5.49
N TRP A 470 -33.89 -24.85 6.41
CA TRP A 470 -33.76 -25.99 7.32
C TRP A 470 -34.95 -26.13 8.27
N LEU A 471 -35.49 -25.02 8.77
CA LEU A 471 -36.69 -25.04 9.61
C LEU A 471 -37.88 -25.60 8.84
N ILE A 472 -38.13 -25.13 7.61
CA ILE A 472 -39.20 -25.65 6.75
C ILE A 472 -38.99 -27.14 6.46
N ALA A 473 -37.77 -27.55 6.11
CA ALA A 473 -37.45 -28.94 5.84
C ALA A 473 -37.64 -29.83 7.08
N ALA A 474 -37.24 -29.36 8.26
CA ALA A 474 -37.45 -30.06 9.53
C ALA A 474 -38.95 -30.21 9.81
N MET A 475 -39.72 -29.12 9.72
CA MET A 475 -41.18 -29.15 9.92
C MET A 475 -41.88 -30.11 8.94
N LEU A 476 -41.53 -30.08 7.65
CA LEU A 476 -42.08 -31.02 6.66
C LEU A 476 -41.73 -32.47 6.98
N THR A 477 -40.52 -32.72 7.47
CA THR A 477 -40.07 -34.04 7.90
C THR A 477 -40.87 -34.50 9.13
N THR A 478 -41.03 -33.63 10.13
CA THR A 478 -41.84 -33.87 11.34
C THR A 478 -43.28 -34.20 10.94
N ILE A 479 -43.92 -33.40 10.09
CA ILE A 479 -45.29 -33.65 9.59
C ILE A 479 -45.37 -35.01 8.89
N THR A 480 -44.43 -35.33 8.00
CA THR A 480 -44.42 -36.59 7.26
C THR A 480 -44.28 -37.80 8.21
N LEU A 481 -43.37 -37.72 9.18
CA LEU A 481 -43.16 -38.77 10.19
C LEU A 481 -44.36 -38.88 11.13
N MET A 482 -44.98 -37.75 11.51
CA MET A 482 -46.15 -37.68 12.37
C MET A 482 -47.38 -38.31 11.69
N MET A 483 -47.60 -38.03 10.41
CA MET A 483 -48.64 -38.67 9.60
C MET A 483 -48.40 -40.18 9.45
N GLY A 484 -47.15 -40.58 9.20
CA GLY A 484 -46.77 -41.98 8.97
C GLY A 484 -46.81 -42.85 10.23
N PHE A 485 -46.39 -42.31 11.38
CA PHE A 485 -46.13 -43.10 12.59
C PHE A 485 -46.62 -42.46 13.88
N GLY A 486 -46.80 -41.13 13.93
CA GLY A 486 -47.01 -40.39 15.17
C GLY A 486 -48.47 -40.25 15.62
N LEU A 487 -49.40 -40.08 14.69
CA LEU A 487 -50.83 -39.99 14.99
C LEU A 487 -51.47 -41.39 15.05
N PRO A 488 -52.31 -41.70 16.06
CA PRO A 488 -53.09 -42.93 16.07
C PRO A 488 -54.20 -42.92 15.00
N ASN A 489 -54.79 -44.07 14.67
CA ASN A 489 -55.94 -44.15 13.75
C ASN A 489 -57.26 -43.73 14.43
N GLU A 490 -57.36 -43.94 15.75
CA GLU A 490 -58.49 -43.54 16.58
C GLU A 490 -57.94 -42.93 17.87
N ALA A 491 -58.45 -41.76 18.27
CA ALA A 491 -58.11 -41.18 19.56
C ALA A 491 -58.55 -42.15 20.68
N PRO A 492 -57.66 -42.54 21.62
CA PRO A 492 -57.99 -43.47 22.68
C PRO A 492 -59.13 -42.89 23.53
N ARG A 493 -60.31 -43.51 23.44
CA ARG A 493 -61.49 -43.10 24.21
C ARG A 493 -61.25 -43.45 25.68
N GLN A 494 -61.55 -42.51 26.57
CA GLN A 494 -61.56 -42.79 28.01
C GLN A 494 -62.72 -43.75 28.29
N GLU A 495 -62.41 -45.00 28.64
CA GLU A 495 -63.40 -45.96 29.07
C GLU A 495 -63.48 -45.95 30.60
N ILE A 496 -64.67 -45.68 31.12
CA ILE A 496 -64.94 -45.74 32.56
C ILE A 496 -65.22 -47.20 32.89
N VAL A 497 -64.19 -47.94 33.30
CA VAL A 497 -64.32 -49.33 33.73
C VAL A 497 -64.66 -49.33 35.22
N ARG A 498 -65.86 -49.80 35.56
CA ARG A 498 -66.26 -50.00 36.95
C ARG A 498 -65.98 -51.43 37.35
N GLU A 499 -64.93 -51.65 38.14
CA GLU A 499 -64.60 -52.96 38.69
C GLU A 499 -65.00 -53.01 40.16
N LYS A 500 -65.53 -54.15 40.61
CA LYS A 500 -65.98 -54.35 41.98
C LYS A 500 -64.94 -55.17 42.73
N VAL A 501 -64.19 -54.53 43.62
CA VAL A 501 -63.17 -55.17 44.47
C VAL A 501 -63.63 -55.04 45.92
N ASP A 502 -63.70 -56.16 46.65
CA ASP A 502 -64.11 -56.22 48.07
C ASP A 502 -65.44 -55.52 48.44
N GLY A 503 -66.40 -55.48 47.52
CA GLY A 503 -67.73 -54.92 47.79
C GLY A 503 -67.86 -53.42 47.51
N GLU A 504 -66.77 -52.70 47.25
CA GLU A 504 -66.75 -51.31 46.79
C GLU A 504 -66.60 -51.21 45.27
N TRP A 505 -67.29 -50.24 44.67
CA TRP A 505 -67.14 -49.93 43.25
C TRP A 505 -65.93 -49.00 43.06
N THR A 506 -64.82 -49.53 42.56
CA THR A 506 -63.68 -48.72 42.15
C THR A 506 -63.85 -48.31 40.69
N THR A 507 -63.80 -47.00 40.45
CA THR A 507 -63.90 -46.44 39.09
C THR A 507 -62.49 -46.33 38.54
N ILE A 508 -62.11 -47.21 37.62
CA ILE A 508 -60.82 -47.17 36.95
C ILE A 508 -61.03 -46.41 35.63
N ILE A 509 -60.40 -45.24 35.51
CA ILE A 509 -60.33 -44.52 34.24
C ILE A 509 -59.18 -45.18 33.47
N ASP A 510 -59.50 -46.12 32.59
CA ASP A 510 -58.51 -46.79 31.75
C ASP A 510 -58.45 -46.10 30.39
N LYS A 511 -57.24 -45.74 29.96
CA LYS A 511 -56.99 -45.10 28.67
C LYS A 511 -55.99 -45.99 27.92
N PRO A 512 -56.44 -46.76 26.91
CA PRO A 512 -55.57 -47.69 26.22
C PRO A 512 -54.46 -46.94 25.46
N ASP A 513 -53.25 -47.51 25.45
CA ASP A 513 -52.10 -46.95 24.75
C ASP A 513 -52.43 -46.74 23.25
N PRO A 514 -52.18 -45.54 22.68
CA PRO A 514 -52.43 -45.25 21.27
C PRO A 514 -51.63 -46.20 20.35
N LYS A 515 -52.33 -46.84 19.41
CA LYS A 515 -51.77 -47.85 18.51
C LYS A 515 -51.28 -47.24 17.20
N ASN A 516 -50.20 -47.81 16.65
CA ASN A 516 -49.63 -47.38 15.38
C ASN A 516 -50.62 -47.52 14.21
N PRO A 517 -50.56 -46.62 13.21
CA PRO A 517 -51.52 -46.58 12.12
C PRO A 517 -51.36 -47.77 11.14
N THR A 518 -52.45 -48.49 10.89
CA THR A 518 -52.52 -49.67 10.00
C THR A 518 -53.31 -49.44 8.69
N GLY A 519 -53.74 -48.20 8.40
CA GLY A 519 -54.56 -47.83 7.24
C GLY A 519 -53.92 -46.76 6.33
N ASP A 520 -54.72 -45.95 5.62
CA ASP A 520 -54.24 -44.87 4.75
C ASP A 520 -53.56 -43.75 5.57
N ARG A 521 -52.23 -43.67 5.46
CA ARG A 521 -51.39 -42.83 6.32
C ARG A 521 -51.25 -41.40 5.80
N PHE A 522 -51.56 -41.15 4.54
CA PHE A 522 -51.31 -39.87 3.87
C PHE A 522 -52.61 -39.26 3.32
N ASN A 523 -53.45 -38.77 4.24
CA ASN A 523 -54.69 -38.08 3.92
C ASN A 523 -54.70 -36.64 4.47
N LYS A 524 -55.71 -35.87 4.06
CA LYS A 524 -55.83 -34.44 4.39
C LYS A 524 -56.07 -34.19 5.89
N GLU A 525 -56.89 -35.01 6.53
CA GLU A 525 -57.27 -34.87 7.95
C GLU A 525 -56.05 -35.06 8.85
N ARG A 526 -55.24 -36.10 8.60
CA ARG A 526 -53.99 -36.37 9.33
C ARG A 526 -52.92 -35.31 9.07
N PHE A 527 -52.92 -34.68 7.89
CA PHE A 527 -52.01 -33.57 7.59
C PHE A 527 -52.36 -32.33 8.43
N GLU A 528 -53.64 -31.98 8.54
CA GLU A 528 -54.09 -30.84 9.36
C GLU A 528 -53.76 -31.06 10.85
N GLU A 529 -53.96 -32.28 11.36
CA GLU A 529 -53.62 -32.66 12.74
C GLU A 529 -52.10 -32.67 12.97
N ALA A 530 -51.32 -33.29 12.08
CA ALA A 530 -49.86 -33.29 12.16
C ALA A 530 -49.26 -31.87 12.04
N LEU A 531 -49.84 -31.00 11.21
CA LEU A 531 -49.46 -29.61 11.08
C LEU A 531 -49.73 -28.83 12.38
N ASN A 532 -50.91 -29.03 12.99
CA ASN A 532 -51.26 -28.40 14.27
C ASN A 532 -50.32 -28.86 15.39
N VAL A 533 -50.04 -30.16 15.50
CA VAL A 533 -49.09 -30.70 16.49
C VAL A 533 -47.70 -30.08 16.29
N THR A 534 -47.22 -30.05 15.04
CA THR A 534 -45.89 -29.50 14.72
C THR A 534 -45.83 -28.02 15.08
N LEU A 535 -46.77 -27.19 14.62
CA LEU A 535 -46.81 -25.75 14.93
C LEU A 535 -46.92 -25.47 16.44
N ASN A 536 -47.81 -26.17 17.15
CA ASN A 536 -47.98 -26.01 18.59
C ASN A 536 -46.76 -26.50 19.37
N SER A 537 -46.04 -27.50 18.87
CA SER A 537 -44.80 -27.98 19.50
C SER A 537 -43.67 -26.95 19.39
N VAL A 538 -43.55 -26.26 18.25
CA VAL A 538 -42.53 -25.21 18.03
C VAL A 538 -42.80 -23.97 18.86
N VAL A 539 -44.07 -23.53 18.92
CA VAL A 539 -44.43 -22.22 19.49
C VAL A 539 -44.89 -22.32 20.95
N PHE A 540 -45.66 -23.36 21.31
CA PHE A 540 -46.42 -23.41 22.56
C PHE A 540 -46.05 -24.56 23.51
N ARG A 541 -45.02 -25.36 23.21
CA ARG A 541 -44.46 -26.44 24.08
C ARG A 541 -45.42 -27.57 24.48
N SER A 542 -46.71 -27.54 24.12
CA SER A 542 -47.64 -28.67 24.28
C SER A 542 -48.65 -28.75 23.14
N SER A 543 -48.71 -29.89 22.46
CA SER A 543 -49.73 -30.18 21.43
C SER A 543 -51.07 -30.63 22.02
N GLY A 544 -51.09 -31.15 23.25
CA GLY A 544 -52.31 -31.60 23.93
C GLY A 544 -52.95 -32.85 23.32
N GLU A 545 -52.33 -33.48 22.31
CA GLU A 545 -52.86 -34.63 21.57
C GLU A 545 -52.26 -35.97 22.03
N ASP A 546 -53.05 -37.03 21.88
CA ASP A 546 -52.64 -38.40 22.23
C ASP A 546 -51.78 -39.02 21.12
N LEU A 547 -50.47 -38.89 21.25
CA LEU A 547 -49.49 -39.40 20.30
C LEU A 547 -49.12 -40.86 20.57
N THR A 548 -48.79 -41.62 19.52
CA THR A 548 -48.17 -42.96 19.67
C THR A 548 -46.79 -42.84 20.34
N LYS A 549 -46.21 -43.95 20.82
CA LYS A 549 -44.82 -43.94 21.34
C LYS A 549 -43.83 -43.35 20.34
N ALA A 550 -44.00 -43.66 19.04
CA ALA A 550 -43.18 -43.08 17.98
C ALA A 550 -43.46 -41.57 17.82
N GLY A 551 -44.72 -41.14 17.87
CA GLY A 551 -45.13 -39.74 17.82
C GLY A 551 -44.55 -38.92 18.97
N GLY A 552 -44.52 -39.47 20.19
CA GLY A 552 -43.90 -38.84 21.35
C GLY A 552 -42.40 -38.59 21.18
N TYR A 553 -41.65 -39.54 20.60
CA TYR A 553 -40.23 -39.33 20.28
C TYR A 553 -40.02 -38.32 19.15
N ILE A 554 -40.88 -38.33 18.12
CA ILE A 554 -40.83 -37.36 17.01
C ILE A 554 -41.09 -35.94 17.53
N GLU A 555 -42.11 -35.76 18.37
CA GLU A 555 -42.43 -34.47 19.00
C GLU A 555 -41.30 -34.01 19.94
N MET A 556 -40.70 -34.93 20.70
CA MET A 556 -39.58 -34.58 21.58
C MET A 556 -38.36 -34.08 20.78
N ALA A 557 -38.09 -34.69 19.62
CA ALA A 557 -37.02 -34.25 18.72
C ALA A 557 -37.33 -32.88 18.07
N SER A 558 -38.57 -32.66 17.61
CA SER A 558 -39.00 -31.39 16.99
C SER A 558 -38.90 -30.22 17.98
N ARG A 559 -39.31 -30.44 19.24
CA ARG A 559 -39.23 -29.47 20.34
C ARG A 559 -37.81 -28.98 20.67
N PHE A 560 -36.78 -29.70 20.26
CA PHE A 560 -35.40 -29.26 20.39
C PHE A 560 -34.87 -28.64 19.09
N LEU A 561 -35.02 -29.33 17.97
CA LEU A 561 -34.39 -28.96 16.71
C LEU A 561 -35.01 -27.70 16.08
N GLU A 562 -36.34 -27.61 16.06
CA GLU A 562 -37.06 -26.53 15.37
C GLU A 562 -36.90 -25.17 16.08
N PRO A 563 -36.96 -25.05 17.42
CA PRO A 563 -36.64 -23.79 18.11
C PRO A 563 -35.19 -23.33 17.94
N VAL A 564 -34.22 -24.25 17.87
CA VAL A 564 -32.81 -23.91 17.62
C VAL A 564 -32.63 -23.30 16.23
N LEU A 565 -33.27 -23.88 15.20
CA LEU A 565 -33.27 -23.35 13.83
C LEU A 565 -33.96 -21.98 13.75
N LEU A 566 -35.09 -21.81 14.47
CA LEU A 566 -35.77 -20.53 14.59
C LEU A 566 -34.87 -19.48 15.27
N GLY A 567 -34.13 -19.87 16.31
CA GLY A 567 -33.14 -19.02 16.98
C GLY A 567 -32.02 -18.56 16.04
N PHE A 568 -31.48 -19.47 15.21
CA PHE A 568 -30.49 -19.11 14.19
C PHE A 568 -31.06 -18.16 13.12
N ALA A 569 -32.32 -18.36 12.70
CA ALA A 569 -32.98 -17.47 11.77
C ALA A 569 -33.15 -16.05 12.37
N ALA A 570 -33.61 -15.96 13.62
CA ALA A 570 -33.78 -14.69 14.33
C ALA A 570 -32.44 -13.94 14.50
N LEU A 571 -31.37 -14.66 14.87
CA LEU A 571 -30.03 -14.08 15.01
C LEU A 571 -29.51 -13.52 13.68
N ALA A 572 -29.69 -14.25 12.59
CA ALA A 572 -29.29 -13.81 11.26
C ALA A 572 -30.11 -12.60 10.75
N ILE A 573 -31.41 -12.55 11.07
CA ILE A 573 -32.27 -11.41 10.75
C ILE A 573 -31.84 -10.18 11.52
N ARG A 574 -31.61 -10.29 12.84
CA ARG A 574 -31.10 -9.18 13.67
C ARG A 574 -29.79 -8.64 13.12
N GLY A 575 -28.85 -9.53 12.77
CA GLY A 575 -27.59 -9.15 12.14
C GLY A 575 -27.79 -8.47 10.78
N ARG A 576 -28.84 -8.80 10.02
CA ARG A 576 -29.18 -8.11 8.76
C ARG A 576 -29.75 -6.71 8.98
N VAL A 577 -30.61 -6.53 9.98
CA VAL A 577 -31.19 -5.22 10.31
C VAL A 577 -30.09 -4.25 10.77
N LYS A 578 -29.17 -4.71 11.64
CA LYS A 578 -28.02 -3.91 12.11
C LYS A 578 -27.05 -3.49 10.99
N ARG A 579 -27.08 -4.18 9.84
CA ARG A 579 -26.26 -3.88 8.65
C ARG A 579 -26.92 -2.89 7.68
N GLY A 580 -28.24 -2.71 7.77
CA GLY A 580 -29.02 -1.82 6.90
C GLY A 580 -29.35 -0.46 7.52
N SER A 581 -29.12 -0.32 8.83
CA SER A 581 -29.05 0.95 9.56
C SER A 581 -27.61 1.45 9.61
#